data_AF-A0A7C7JBF0-F1
#
_entry.id   AF-A0A7C7JBF0-F1
#
_cell.length_a   1.000
_cell.length_b   1.000
_cell.length_c   1.000
_cell.angle_alpha   90.00
_cell.angle_beta   90.00
_cell.angle_gamma   90.00
#
_symmetry.space_group_name_H-M   'P 1'
#
loop_
_entity.id
_entity.type
_entity.pdbx_description
1 polymer ?
#
loop_
_entity_poly.entity_id
_entity_poly.type
_entity_poly.pdbx_seq_one_letter_code
_entity_poly.pdbx_strand_id
1 'polypeptide(L)'
;MLGLSLLSNPGGAADTILSKDHAAAIFAMDKGQWNASLRKAGTTEDVKANLNAQGVARMELEYSTGAFLYVVPEFDKSNDNPSRINVTLAMPTPMSLMFDETTIYEITGRAKLEMLPEYDVSTDHATVGGGVALFFVIVEN
;
A
#
# COMPACT_ATOMS: atom_id res chain seq x y z
N MET A 1 16.33 -3.71 -17.96
CA MET A 1 15.67 -4.75 -17.13
C MET A 1 15.66 -4.25 -15.70
N LEU A 2 14.55 -3.65 -15.25
CA LEU A 2 14.34 -3.25 -13.86
C LEU A 2 13.48 -4.33 -13.22
N GLY A 3 14.15 -5.35 -12.65
CA GLY A 3 13.48 -6.33 -11.80
C GLY A 3 13.04 -5.62 -10.52
N LEU A 4 11.78 -5.79 -10.13
CA LEU A 4 11.25 -5.32 -8.85
C LEU A 4 12.07 -5.94 -7.71
N SER A 5 13.08 -5.23 -7.25
CA SER A 5 13.66 -5.37 -5.91
C SER A 5 13.00 -4.34 -4.97
N LEU A 6 11.69 -4.10 -5.14
CA LEU A 6 10.94 -3.03 -4.45
C LEU A 6 10.59 -3.38 -2.98
N LEU A 7 11.23 -4.36 -2.37
CA LEU A 7 10.87 -4.84 -1.04
C LEU A 7 12.12 -5.26 -0.27
N SER A 8 13.03 -4.32 -0.04
CA SER A 8 14.10 -4.49 0.95
C SER A 8 13.47 -4.63 2.34
N ASN A 9 13.93 -5.65 3.07
CA ASN A 9 13.37 -6.16 4.32
C ASN A 9 13.10 -5.06 5.39
N PRO A 10 11.85 -4.85 5.82
CA PRO A 10 11.51 -3.90 6.86
C PRO A 10 11.64 -4.54 8.24
N GLY A 11 12.37 -3.88 9.13
CA GLY A 11 12.71 -4.35 10.49
C GLY A 11 11.54 -4.36 11.49
N GLY A 12 10.35 -3.95 11.09
CA GLY A 12 9.12 -4.01 11.89
C GLY A 12 7.91 -3.46 11.13
N ALA A 13 6.70 -3.91 11.45
CA ALA A 13 5.45 -3.49 10.79
C ALA A 13 5.14 -1.99 10.94
N ALA A 14 5.74 -1.32 11.93
CA ALA A 14 5.65 0.13 12.11
C ALA A 14 6.51 0.93 11.12
N ASP A 15 7.49 0.29 10.47
CA ASP A 15 8.43 0.91 9.51
C ASP A 15 8.03 0.68 8.04
N THR A 16 6.79 0.26 7.78
CA THR A 16 6.42 -0.32 6.48
C THR A 16 5.18 0.24 5.81
N ILE A 17 5.12 1.56 5.66
CA ILE A 17 4.22 2.14 4.68
C ILE A 17 4.96 2.17 3.32
N LEU A 18 4.21 2.25 2.23
CA LEU A 18 4.76 2.42 0.89
C LEU A 18 5.75 3.61 0.88
N SER A 19 7.01 3.38 0.54
CA SER A 19 8.03 4.44 0.47
C SER A 19 7.73 5.42 -0.67
N LYS A 20 8.32 6.62 -0.59
CA LYS A 20 8.22 7.63 -1.67
C LYS A 20 8.66 7.09 -3.03
N ASP A 21 9.77 6.36 -3.08
CA ASP A 21 10.27 5.76 -4.33
C ASP A 21 9.31 4.71 -4.89
N HIS A 22 8.66 3.93 -4.01
CA HIS A 22 7.64 2.97 -4.43
C HIS A 22 6.38 3.68 -4.94
N ALA A 23 5.96 4.77 -4.30
CA ALA A 23 4.86 5.59 -4.79
C ALA A 23 5.18 6.19 -6.16
N ALA A 24 6.37 6.76 -6.34
CA ALA A 24 6.82 7.28 -7.63
C ALA A 24 6.81 6.21 -8.74
N ALA A 25 7.28 5.00 -8.42
CA ALA A 25 7.23 3.89 -9.36
C ALA A 25 5.79 3.52 -9.74
N ILE A 26 4.85 3.55 -8.79
CA ILE A 26 3.44 3.22 -9.04
C ILE A 26 2.75 4.34 -9.85
N PHE A 27 2.96 5.61 -9.50
CA PHE A 27 2.41 6.76 -10.24
C PHE A 27 2.95 6.84 -11.69
N ALA A 28 4.12 6.30 -11.95
CA ALA A 28 4.69 6.20 -13.30
C ALA A 28 4.13 5.02 -14.14
N MET A 29 3.36 4.10 -13.55
CA MET A 29 2.85 2.92 -14.24
C MET A 29 1.42 3.12 -14.76
N ASP A 30 1.20 2.83 -16.02
CA ASP A 30 -0.16 2.65 -16.52
C ASP A 30 -0.82 1.39 -15.91
N LYS A 31 -2.15 1.28 -16.05
CA LYS A 31 -2.93 0.15 -15.54
C LYS A 31 -2.42 -1.22 -16.02
N GLY A 32 -2.00 -1.30 -17.28
CA GLY A 32 -1.46 -2.53 -17.87
C GLY A 32 -0.11 -2.89 -17.26
N GLN A 33 0.77 -1.91 -17.07
CA GLN A 33 2.07 -2.05 -16.44
C GLN A 33 1.96 -2.48 -14.97
N TRP A 34 1.07 -1.85 -14.19
CA TRP A 34 0.77 -2.25 -12.82
C TRP A 34 0.26 -3.69 -12.75
N ASN A 35 -0.78 -4.02 -13.54
CA ASN A 35 -1.33 -5.37 -13.54
C ASN A 35 -0.29 -6.43 -13.99
N ALA A 36 0.63 -6.07 -14.89
CA ALA A 36 1.71 -6.94 -15.32
C ALA A 36 2.82 -7.09 -14.27
N SER A 37 3.12 -6.04 -13.48
CA SER A 37 4.15 -6.08 -12.43
C SER A 37 3.78 -7.07 -11.34
N LEU A 38 2.50 -7.11 -10.94
CA LEU A 38 2.00 -8.06 -9.93
C LEU A 38 2.01 -9.51 -10.41
N ARG A 39 1.73 -9.77 -11.69
CA ARG A 39 1.78 -11.13 -12.26
C ARG A 39 3.18 -11.71 -12.29
N LYS A 40 4.21 -10.87 -12.48
CA LYS A 40 5.62 -11.29 -12.53
C LYS A 40 6.21 -11.59 -11.15
N ALA A 41 5.62 -11.08 -10.07
CA ALA A 41 6.09 -11.28 -8.70
C ALA A 41 5.81 -12.69 -8.13
N GLY A 42 5.04 -13.53 -8.85
CA GLY A 42 4.87 -14.94 -8.55
C GLY A 42 3.53 -15.29 -7.89
N THR A 43 2.58 -15.72 -8.71
CA THR A 43 1.78 -16.94 -8.42
C THR A 43 1.45 -17.58 -9.76
N THR A 44 1.94 -18.79 -9.95
CA THR A 44 1.49 -19.71 -10.98
C THR A 44 -0.03 -19.91 -10.82
N GLU A 45 -0.77 -19.55 -11.87
CA GLU A 45 -2.06 -20.15 -12.27
C GLU A 45 -3.43 -19.66 -11.72
N ASP A 46 -3.58 -18.64 -10.84
CA ASP A 46 -4.95 -18.24 -10.41
C ASP A 46 -5.23 -16.73 -10.21
N VAL A 47 -4.84 -15.87 -11.16
CA VAL A 47 -5.30 -14.46 -11.18
C VAL A 47 -6.70 -14.35 -11.81
N LYS A 48 -7.72 -14.83 -11.10
CA LYS A 48 -9.13 -14.51 -11.38
C LYS A 48 -9.94 -14.43 -10.08
N ALA A 49 -9.90 -13.26 -9.40
CA ALA A 49 -11.08 -12.71 -8.70
C ALA A 49 -10.86 -11.35 -7.98
N ASN A 50 -9.64 -10.91 -7.65
CA ASN A 50 -9.46 -9.67 -6.87
C ASN A 50 -9.04 -8.45 -7.71
N LEU A 51 -9.70 -8.27 -8.86
CA LEU A 51 -9.67 -6.98 -9.57
C LEU A 51 -10.74 -6.08 -8.95
N ASN A 52 -10.43 -4.81 -8.73
CA ASN A 52 -11.47 -3.84 -8.40
C ASN A 52 -12.43 -3.62 -9.59
N ALA A 53 -13.48 -2.83 -9.40
CA ALA A 53 -14.45 -2.51 -10.45
C ALA A 53 -13.84 -1.84 -11.71
N GLN A 54 -12.61 -1.30 -11.61
CA GLN A 54 -11.87 -0.68 -12.72
C GLN A 54 -10.92 -1.66 -13.44
N GLY A 55 -10.89 -2.94 -13.03
CA GLY A 55 -9.97 -3.95 -13.58
C GLY A 55 -8.53 -3.83 -13.06
N VAL A 56 -8.32 -3.15 -11.93
CA VAL A 56 -7.01 -2.94 -11.31
C VAL A 56 -6.77 -4.02 -10.27
N ALA A 57 -5.63 -4.68 -10.34
CA ALA A 57 -5.22 -5.69 -9.37
C ALA A 57 -4.78 -5.04 -8.05
N ARG A 58 -5.06 -5.72 -6.94
CA ARG A 58 -4.55 -5.36 -5.61
C ARG A 58 -3.24 -6.10 -5.35
N MET A 59 -2.20 -5.38 -4.93
CA MET A 59 -1.02 -5.99 -4.35
C MET A 59 -1.32 -6.39 -2.91
N GLU A 60 -0.83 -7.57 -2.52
CA GLU A 60 -0.94 -8.09 -1.16
C GLU A 60 0.44 -8.61 -0.74
N LEU A 61 0.94 -8.13 0.40
CA LEU A 61 2.20 -8.53 0.99
C LEU A 61 1.97 -8.93 2.44
N GLU A 62 2.35 -10.15 2.80
CA GLU A 62 2.31 -10.65 4.17
C GLU A 62 3.68 -10.46 4.83
N TYR A 63 3.70 -9.82 6.00
CA TYR A 63 4.89 -9.70 6.84
C TYR A 63 5.05 -10.91 7.74
N SER A 64 6.29 -11.19 8.18
CA SER A 64 6.58 -12.26 9.15
C SER A 64 5.86 -12.10 10.50
N THR A 65 5.37 -10.88 10.80
CA THR A 65 4.58 -10.57 11.98
C THR A 65 3.10 -10.95 11.83
N GLY A 66 2.67 -11.43 10.66
CA GLY A 66 1.27 -11.71 10.32
C GLY A 66 0.46 -10.47 9.94
N ALA A 67 1.10 -9.32 9.78
CA ALA A 67 0.48 -8.12 9.22
C ALA A 67 0.42 -8.21 7.69
N PHE A 68 -0.58 -7.57 7.10
CA PHE A 68 -0.76 -7.51 5.65
C PHE A 68 -0.69 -6.06 5.15
N LEU A 69 0.08 -5.83 4.09
CA LEU A 69 0.05 -4.60 3.31
C LEU A 69 -0.74 -4.84 2.01
N TYR A 70 -1.76 -4.01 1.80
CA TYR A 70 -2.51 -3.95 0.55
C TYR A 70 -2.22 -2.65 -0.17
N VAL A 71 -1.96 -2.70 -1.47
CA VAL A 71 -1.77 -1.51 -2.31
C VAL A 71 -2.63 -1.59 -3.57
N VAL A 72 -3.41 -0.54 -3.82
CA VAL A 72 -4.32 -0.43 -4.97
C VAL A 72 -4.22 0.99 -5.55
N PRO A 73 -3.60 1.17 -6.72
CA PRO A 73 -3.75 2.42 -7.48
C PRO A 73 -5.18 2.54 -8.03
N GLU A 74 -5.71 3.76 -8.08
CA GLU A 74 -6.95 4.06 -8.80
C GLU A 74 -6.63 4.88 -10.05
N PHE A 75 -7.31 4.57 -11.15
CA PHE A 75 -7.11 5.24 -12.43
C PHE A 75 -8.39 5.96 -12.82
N ASP A 76 -8.30 7.28 -12.98
CA ASP A 76 -9.39 8.07 -13.52
C ASP A 76 -9.52 7.80 -15.02
N LYS A 77 -10.75 7.83 -15.56
CA LYS A 77 -11.01 7.49 -16.97
C LYS A 77 -10.23 8.35 -17.97
N SER A 78 -9.77 9.53 -17.55
CA SER A 78 -9.06 10.51 -18.37
C SER A 78 -7.53 10.44 -18.27
N ASN A 79 -6.98 9.62 -17.35
CA ASN A 79 -5.54 9.52 -17.13
C ASN A 79 -5.07 8.09 -17.36
N ASP A 80 -3.94 7.94 -18.04
CA ASP A 80 -3.30 6.63 -18.23
C ASP A 80 -2.61 6.17 -16.95
N ASN A 81 -2.24 7.11 -16.07
CA ASN A 81 -1.55 6.89 -14.80
C ASN A 81 -2.50 7.03 -13.60
N PRO A 82 -2.12 6.52 -12.40
CA PRO A 82 -2.97 6.57 -11.22
C PRO A 82 -3.30 8.00 -10.79
N SER A 83 -4.55 8.26 -10.39
CA SER A 83 -4.95 9.51 -9.74
C SER A 83 -4.67 9.50 -8.24
N ARG A 84 -4.60 8.31 -7.63
CA ARG A 84 -4.23 8.10 -6.23
C ARG A 84 -3.75 6.68 -6.01
N ILE A 85 -3.09 6.46 -4.88
CA ILE A 85 -2.74 5.12 -4.37
C ILE A 85 -3.41 4.93 -3.03
N ASN A 86 -4.24 3.89 -2.92
CA ASN A 86 -4.78 3.45 -1.64
C ASN A 86 -3.87 2.38 -1.05
N VAL A 87 -3.45 2.58 0.20
CA VAL A 87 -2.63 1.64 0.96
C VAL A 87 -3.38 1.26 2.23
N THR A 88 -3.39 -0.02 2.57
CA THR A 88 -3.96 -0.52 3.82
C THR A 88 -2.93 -1.38 4.53
N LEU A 89 -2.62 -1.05 5.78
CA LEU A 89 -1.83 -1.88 6.67
C LEU A 89 -2.78 -2.54 7.68
N ALA A 90 -3.03 -3.83 7.52
CA ALA A 90 -3.87 -4.61 8.41
C ALA A 90 -3.02 -5.39 9.41
N MET A 91 -3.27 -5.18 10.70
CA MET A 91 -2.48 -5.74 11.79
C MET A 91 -3.32 -6.72 12.62
N PRO A 92 -2.80 -7.93 12.90
CA PRO A 92 -3.53 -8.95 13.65
C PRO A 92 -3.66 -8.59 15.13
N THR A 93 -4.57 -9.26 15.84
CA THR A 93 -4.94 -8.98 17.24
C THR A 93 -3.77 -8.89 18.23
N PRO A 94 -2.72 -9.72 18.17
CA PRO A 94 -1.59 -9.56 19.09
C PRO A 94 -0.80 -8.27 18.86
N MET A 95 -0.76 -7.77 17.61
CA MET A 95 -0.06 -6.53 17.25
C MET A 95 -0.89 -5.29 17.48
N SER A 96 -2.21 -5.36 17.26
CA SER A 96 -3.11 -4.23 17.46
C SER A 96 -3.09 -3.69 18.90
N LEU A 97 -2.74 -4.53 19.88
CA LEU A 97 -2.53 -4.12 21.27
C LEU A 97 -1.37 -3.13 21.44
N MET A 98 -0.47 -3.03 20.47
CA MET A 98 0.63 -2.07 20.45
C MET A 98 0.27 -0.76 19.73
N PHE A 99 -0.92 -0.65 19.15
CA PHE A 99 -1.36 0.50 18.35
C PHE A 99 -2.46 1.27 19.07
N ASP A 100 -2.06 1.98 20.13
CA ASP A 100 -2.91 2.99 20.74
C ASP A 100 -3.01 4.25 19.85
N GLU A 101 -3.91 5.17 20.21
CA GLU A 101 -4.13 6.39 19.43
C GLU A 101 -2.85 7.21 19.22
N THR A 102 -1.96 7.23 20.21
CA THR A 102 -0.68 7.95 20.15
C THR A 102 0.23 7.32 19.10
N THR A 103 0.36 6.00 19.12
CA THR A 103 1.19 5.25 18.18
C THR A 103 0.66 5.39 16.76
N ILE A 104 -0.66 5.35 16.58
CA ILE A 104 -1.30 5.56 15.28
C ILE A 104 -1.02 6.98 14.77
N TYR A 105 -1.14 7.99 15.63
CA TYR A 105 -0.84 9.38 15.28
C TYR A 105 0.63 9.58 14.87
N GLU A 106 1.58 8.97 15.59
CA GLU A 106 3.00 9.05 15.26
C GLU A 106 3.32 8.40 13.91
N ILE A 107 2.78 7.21 13.65
CA ILE A 107 3.01 6.47 12.40
C ILE A 107 2.39 7.23 11.22
N THR A 108 1.15 7.69 11.36
CA THR A 108 0.47 8.46 10.29
C THR A 108 1.11 9.82 10.06
N GLY A 109 1.59 10.49 11.11
CA GLY A 109 2.34 11.74 11.03
C GLY A 109 3.68 11.57 10.31
N ARG A 110 4.43 10.51 10.63
CA ARG A 110 5.70 10.18 9.96
C ARG A 110 5.48 9.88 8.47
N ALA A 111 4.45 9.09 8.14
CA ALA A 111 4.10 8.76 6.76
C ALA A 111 3.84 10.00 5.91
N LYS A 112 3.13 11.00 6.46
CA LYS A 112 2.91 12.28 5.79
C LYS A 112 4.21 13.02 5.52
N LEU A 113 5.08 13.12 6.53
CA LEU A 113 6.36 13.84 6.41
C LEU A 113 7.31 13.18 5.41
N GLU A 114 7.39 11.86 5.39
CA GLU A 114 8.28 11.12 4.49
C GLU A 114 7.88 11.24 3.01
N MET A 115 6.62 11.58 2.74
CA MET A 115 6.05 11.67 1.40
C MET A 115 6.13 13.08 0.79
N LEU A 116 6.38 14.10 1.62
CA LEU A 116 6.57 15.49 1.17
C LEU A 116 7.92 15.72 0.47
N PRO A 117 8.00 16.67 -0.48
CA PRO A 117 6.90 17.52 -0.96
C PRO A 117 6.04 16.90 -2.08
N GLU A 118 6.47 15.78 -2.66
CA GLU A 118 5.92 15.25 -3.91
C GLU A 118 4.50 14.69 -3.78
N TYR A 119 4.13 14.22 -2.59
CA TYR A 119 2.84 13.60 -2.36
C TYR A 119 2.16 14.12 -1.10
N ASP A 120 0.84 14.30 -1.19
CA ASP A 120 -0.03 14.49 -0.03
C ASP A 120 -0.60 13.13 0.42
N VAL A 121 -0.67 12.92 1.74
CA VAL A 121 -1.18 11.69 2.34
C VAL A 121 -2.34 11.97 3.28
N SER A 122 -3.50 11.39 2.98
CA SER A 122 -4.64 11.32 3.90
C SER A 122 -4.63 10.00 4.64
N THR A 123 -5.01 10.01 5.93
CA THR A 123 -4.88 8.83 6.80
C THR A 123 -6.14 8.61 7.63
N ASP A 124 -6.54 7.35 7.77
CA ASP A 124 -7.64 6.92 8.64
C ASP A 124 -7.31 5.57 9.30
N HIS A 125 -8.10 5.12 10.27
CA HIS A 125 -7.93 3.81 10.89
C HIS A 125 -9.26 3.20 11.33
N ALA A 126 -9.29 1.87 11.42
CA ALA A 126 -10.42 1.13 11.97
C ALA A 126 -9.97 -0.06 12.82
N THR A 127 -10.72 -0.36 13.88
CA THR A 127 -10.54 -1.58 14.66
C THR A 127 -11.56 -2.62 14.20
N VAL A 128 -11.09 -3.78 13.72
CA VAL A 128 -11.96 -4.84 13.18
C VAL A 128 -11.55 -6.18 13.77
N GLY A 129 -12.49 -6.89 14.41
CA GLY A 129 -12.25 -8.24 14.95
C GLY A 129 -11.13 -8.32 16.00
N GLY A 130 -10.81 -7.21 16.67
CA GLY A 130 -9.67 -7.09 17.59
C GLY A 130 -8.34 -6.74 16.92
N GLY A 131 -8.25 -6.69 15.59
CA GLY A 131 -7.13 -6.13 14.84
C GLY A 131 -7.28 -4.62 14.59
N VAL A 132 -6.25 -3.99 14.05
CA VAL A 132 -6.25 -2.58 13.62
C VAL A 132 -5.86 -2.51 12.15
N ALA A 133 -6.61 -1.75 11.36
CA ALA A 133 -6.27 -1.41 10.00
C ALA A 133 -5.96 0.09 9.91
N LEU A 134 -4.82 0.44 9.32
CA LEU A 134 -4.47 1.81 8.97
C LEU A 134 -4.66 2.01 7.47
N PHE A 135 -5.35 3.08 7.09
CA PHE A 135 -5.64 3.44 5.71
C PHE A 135 -4.84 4.68 5.33
N PHE A 136 -4.21 4.66 4.17
CA PHE A 136 -3.48 5.78 3.60
C PHE A 136 -3.96 6.01 2.17
N VAL A 137 -4.24 7.27 1.82
CA VAL A 137 -4.53 7.70 0.45
C VAL A 137 -3.45 8.68 0.05
N ILE A 138 -2.67 8.31 -0.95
CA ILE A 138 -1.54 9.09 -1.45
C ILE A 138 -1.95 9.71 -2.79
N VAL A 139 -1.72 11.00 -2.97
CA VAL A 139 -1.97 11.75 -4.20
C VAL A 139 -0.73 12.58 -4.59
N GLU A 140 -0.47 12.74 -5.89
CA GLU A 140 0.54 13.68 -6.39
C GLU A 140 0.16 15.13 -6.07
N ASN A 141 1.14 15.93 -5.68
CA ASN A 141 0.99 17.36 -5.35
C ASN A 141 1.32 18.27 -6.55
#